data_AF-A0A0B7A269-F1
#
_entry.id   AF-A0A0B7A269-F1
#
_cell.length_a   1.000
_cell.length_b   1.000
_cell.length_c   1.000
_cell.angle_alpha   90.00
_cell.angle_beta   90.00
_cell.angle_gamma   90.00
#
_symmetry.space_group_name_H-M   'P 1'
#
loop_
_entity.id
_entity.type
_entity.pdbx_description
1 polymer ?
#
loop_
_entity_poly.entity_id
_entity_poly.type
_entity_poly.pdbx_seq_one_letter_code
_entity_poly.pdbx_strand_id
1 'polypeptide(L)'
;MCAARAIARSARTAENRKLLHEQEAEKMLIHLLSVDSADVQASAALALAVISENLTARDAIRQWGGLSPLLKLLRSENGDVKESAALALANLTTGNSLNCIDLSNMGGIETLISSLHEVREEIVASAACALTNLAQDEALRSDAQSLGVVTALIEPLQSHNPNVQSKTALAVSAFTCNAEARKELRESGGLEPLVLLLHSGNSEVRRNAAWAITVCAVDEPTAIEICKLGGLNILQEIQTSASRNGAFTEAALQRLLDSNLSAKFSLYNHLGPGNLIEDGFFDCGKLKQGTPFKTLEEYCAQEMNDKRPIILVNAKAGEDLRMDIQENSKSDSSEVKTDTSKSLSKEPSKVKAKESKPRTKAQKEKEEKAREEELATLMRIQEEEEMKTFVFTPPPDPQLVKYIEEVSEDILPLPTTCSQVTALAEFLSNKMGGKIERGQVASFCWELPLSQLRFELKSNVIPIGRIKAGIHIHRALLFKVLADRISLPCSLTRGEYNRGWNEILLPDNSVDPTAPKFPPKRYIVDLVHQPGTLLTPETQAAISYMKL
;
A
#
# COMPACT_ATOMS: atom_id res chain seq x y z
N MET A 1 -37.86 -29.54 19.48
CA MET A 1 -36.40 -29.45 19.25
C MET A 1 -36.05 -30.37 18.11
N CYS A 2 -35.51 -29.84 17.00
CA CYS A 2 -35.00 -30.68 15.90
C CYS A 2 -33.80 -31.50 16.41
N ALA A 3 -33.74 -32.80 16.13
CA ALA A 3 -32.65 -33.69 16.57
C ALA A 3 -31.26 -33.19 16.11
N ALA A 4 -31.17 -32.59 14.92
CA ALA A 4 -29.94 -31.98 14.42
C ALA A 4 -29.41 -30.86 15.34
N ARG A 5 -30.32 -30.08 15.96
CA ARG A 5 -29.93 -29.03 16.91
C ARG A 5 -29.38 -29.60 18.21
N ALA A 6 -29.87 -30.77 18.64
CA ALA A 6 -29.29 -31.48 19.78
C ALA A 6 -27.88 -31.99 19.45
N ILE A 7 -27.69 -32.54 18.24
CA ILE A 7 -26.37 -32.98 17.74
C ILE A 7 -25.37 -31.81 17.70
N ALA A 8 -25.78 -30.64 17.19
CA ALA A 8 -24.92 -29.44 17.17
C ALA A 8 -24.47 -29.03 18.58
N ARG A 9 -25.36 -29.16 19.58
CA ARG A 9 -25.04 -28.83 20.98
C ARG A 9 -24.11 -29.86 21.61
N SER A 10 -24.30 -31.15 21.34
CA SER A 10 -23.42 -32.20 21.85
C SER A 10 -22.04 -32.13 21.20
N ALA A 11 -21.93 -31.74 19.94
CA ALA A 11 -20.68 -31.63 19.18
C ALA A 11 -19.73 -30.49 19.64
N ARG A 12 -20.06 -29.75 20.70
CA ARG A 12 -19.21 -28.67 21.22
C ARG A 12 -17.92 -29.16 21.90
N THR A 13 -17.85 -30.43 22.30
CA THR A 13 -16.63 -31.03 22.85
C THR A 13 -15.91 -31.86 21.79
N ALA A 14 -14.58 -31.84 21.81
CA ALA A 14 -13.76 -32.58 20.85
C ALA A 14 -14.03 -34.10 20.90
N GLU A 15 -14.25 -34.66 22.10
CA GLU A 15 -14.61 -36.06 22.30
C GLU A 15 -15.93 -36.43 21.62
N ASN A 16 -16.97 -35.61 21.81
CA ASN A 16 -18.27 -35.86 21.20
C ASN A 16 -18.21 -35.74 19.68
N ARG A 17 -17.41 -34.81 19.13
CA ARG A 17 -17.19 -34.74 17.67
C ARG A 17 -16.56 -36.01 17.13
N LYS A 18 -15.57 -36.55 17.84
CA LYS A 18 -14.91 -37.80 17.45
C LYS A 18 -15.91 -38.96 17.47
N LEU A 19 -16.71 -39.10 18.52
CA LEU A 19 -17.75 -40.13 18.61
C LEU A 19 -18.81 -39.98 17.51
N LEU A 20 -19.28 -38.76 17.24
CA LEU A 20 -20.25 -38.51 16.15
C LEU A 20 -19.69 -38.89 14.78
N HIS A 21 -18.41 -38.58 14.54
CA HIS A 21 -17.71 -38.97 13.32
C HIS A 21 -17.55 -40.49 13.19
N GLU A 22 -17.20 -41.19 14.27
CA GLU A 22 -17.12 -42.65 14.32
C GLU A 22 -18.48 -43.31 14.02
N GLN A 23 -19.59 -42.63 14.33
CA GLN A 23 -20.95 -43.06 14.00
C GLN A 23 -21.44 -42.54 12.64
N GLU A 24 -20.58 -41.92 11.83
CA GLU A 24 -20.89 -41.35 10.52
C GLU A 24 -22.11 -40.40 10.53
N ALA A 25 -22.28 -39.65 11.63
CA ALA A 25 -23.44 -38.76 11.83
C ALA A 25 -23.57 -37.73 10.70
N GLU A 26 -22.46 -37.37 10.04
CA GLU A 26 -22.44 -36.40 8.97
C GLU A 26 -23.19 -36.88 7.72
N LYS A 27 -23.26 -38.20 7.43
CA LYS A 27 -24.09 -38.73 6.32
C LYS A 27 -25.56 -38.37 6.51
N MET A 28 -26.07 -38.59 7.72
CA MET A 28 -27.46 -38.28 8.04
C MET A 28 -27.70 -36.76 7.99
N LEU A 29 -26.77 -35.97 8.52
CA LEU A 29 -26.89 -34.51 8.49
C LEU A 29 -26.88 -33.96 7.05
N ILE A 30 -26.04 -34.50 6.16
CA ILE A 30 -26.03 -34.14 4.73
C ILE A 30 -27.37 -34.47 4.08
N HIS A 31 -27.96 -35.63 4.37
CA HIS A 31 -29.29 -35.98 3.88
C HIS A 31 -30.35 -34.98 4.37
N LEU A 32 -30.28 -34.55 5.63
CA LEU A 32 -31.20 -33.56 6.21
C LEU A 32 -31.10 -32.17 5.56
N LEU A 33 -29.98 -31.82 4.91
CA LEU A 33 -29.87 -30.57 4.13
C LEU A 33 -30.82 -30.55 2.92
N SER A 34 -31.21 -31.72 2.40
CA SER A 34 -32.10 -31.83 1.25
C SER A 34 -33.58 -31.84 1.63
N VAL A 35 -33.91 -31.87 2.92
CA VAL A 35 -35.29 -31.83 3.40
C VAL A 35 -35.83 -30.41 3.26
N ASP A 36 -37.02 -30.27 2.66
CA ASP A 36 -37.68 -28.99 2.44
C ASP A 36 -38.29 -28.43 3.75
N SER A 37 -37.41 -28.06 4.68
CA SER A 37 -37.76 -27.43 5.94
C SER A 37 -36.60 -26.56 6.40
N ALA A 38 -36.81 -25.25 6.42
CA ALA A 38 -35.78 -24.28 6.80
C ALA A 38 -35.18 -24.55 8.20
N ASP A 39 -36.02 -24.90 9.17
CA ASP A 39 -35.56 -25.24 10.53
C ASP A 39 -34.64 -26.47 10.56
N VAL A 40 -34.96 -27.49 9.75
CA VAL A 40 -34.18 -28.72 9.63
C VAL A 40 -32.86 -28.43 8.91
N GLN A 41 -32.92 -27.72 7.78
CA GLN A 41 -31.75 -27.33 7.00
C GLN A 41 -30.77 -26.48 7.80
N ALA A 42 -31.26 -25.42 8.47
CA ALA A 42 -30.43 -24.57 9.32
C ALA A 42 -29.79 -25.37 10.47
N SER A 43 -30.59 -26.21 11.14
CA SER A 43 -30.07 -27.04 12.24
C SER A 43 -29.06 -28.09 11.77
N ALA A 44 -29.24 -28.67 10.59
CA ALA A 44 -28.33 -29.65 10.00
C ALA A 44 -27.03 -29.00 9.52
N ALA A 45 -27.10 -27.85 8.85
CA ALA A 45 -25.94 -27.07 8.43
C ALA A 45 -25.12 -26.61 9.64
N LEU A 46 -25.78 -26.12 10.70
CA LEU A 46 -25.11 -25.74 11.94
C LEU A 46 -24.43 -26.94 12.62
N ALA A 47 -25.07 -28.11 12.63
CA ALA A 47 -24.45 -29.32 13.17
C ALA A 47 -23.20 -29.73 12.39
N LEU A 48 -23.24 -29.66 11.06
CA LEU A 48 -22.08 -29.89 10.20
C LEU A 48 -20.97 -28.87 10.45
N ALA A 49 -21.31 -27.60 10.63
CA ALA A 49 -20.34 -26.55 10.95
C ALA A 49 -19.56 -26.88 12.24
N VAL A 50 -20.24 -27.32 13.30
CA VAL A 50 -19.60 -27.68 14.57
C VAL A 50 -18.80 -28.98 14.44
N ILE A 51 -19.35 -30.01 13.77
CA ILE A 51 -18.64 -31.29 13.58
C ILE A 51 -17.35 -31.09 12.75
N SER A 52 -17.38 -30.18 11.77
CA SER A 52 -16.23 -29.84 10.94
C SER A 52 -15.07 -29.18 11.70
N GLU A 53 -15.19 -28.88 12.99
CA GLU A 53 -14.01 -28.56 13.82
C GLU A 53 -13.05 -29.77 13.95
N ASN A 54 -13.53 -30.99 13.70
CA ASN A 54 -12.69 -32.16 13.54
C ASN A 54 -12.17 -32.27 12.09
N LEU A 55 -10.84 -32.34 11.92
CA LEU A 55 -10.18 -32.42 10.62
C LEU A 55 -10.64 -33.61 9.77
N THR A 56 -10.79 -34.81 10.35
CA THR A 56 -11.20 -36.01 9.59
C THR A 56 -12.66 -35.92 9.14
N ALA A 57 -13.50 -35.26 9.93
CA ALA A 57 -14.89 -35.00 9.58
C ALA A 57 -15.00 -34.04 8.38
N ARG A 58 -14.08 -33.07 8.23
CA ARG A 58 -14.06 -32.17 7.05
C ARG A 58 -13.93 -32.96 5.75
N ASP A 59 -13.01 -33.92 5.71
CA ASP A 59 -12.77 -34.76 4.54
C ASP A 59 -13.95 -35.70 4.28
N ALA A 60 -14.50 -36.31 5.34
CA ALA A 60 -15.66 -37.19 5.21
C ALA A 60 -16.89 -36.44 4.67
N ILE A 61 -17.16 -35.23 5.15
CA ILE A 61 -18.26 -34.38 4.64
C ILE A 61 -18.08 -34.09 3.15
N ARG A 62 -16.85 -33.79 2.69
CA ARG A 62 -16.56 -33.62 1.26
C ARG A 62 -16.78 -34.90 0.48
N GLN A 63 -16.24 -36.03 0.95
CA GLN A 63 -16.36 -37.34 0.29
C GLN A 63 -17.82 -37.81 0.17
N TRP A 64 -18.67 -37.44 1.13
CA TRP A 64 -20.11 -37.73 1.08
C TRP A 64 -20.93 -36.68 0.32
N GLY A 65 -20.27 -35.75 -0.37
CA GLY A 65 -20.91 -34.76 -1.24
C GLY A 65 -21.61 -33.62 -0.49
N GLY A 66 -21.24 -33.36 0.77
CA GLY A 66 -21.89 -32.36 1.62
C GLY A 66 -21.68 -30.91 1.19
N LEU A 67 -20.64 -30.62 0.40
CA LEU A 67 -20.33 -29.26 -0.05
C LEU A 67 -21.39 -28.69 -1.01
N SER A 68 -21.88 -29.49 -1.96
CA SER A 68 -22.84 -29.04 -2.97
C SER A 68 -24.19 -28.60 -2.37
N PRO A 69 -24.84 -29.39 -1.47
CA PRO A 69 -26.03 -28.94 -0.77
C PRO A 69 -25.80 -27.67 0.05
N LEU A 70 -24.69 -27.56 0.78
CA LEU A 70 -24.37 -26.36 1.56
C LEU A 70 -24.24 -25.12 0.66
N LEU A 71 -23.55 -25.26 -0.47
CA LEU A 71 -23.42 -24.17 -1.44
C LEU A 71 -24.78 -23.76 -2.03
N LYS A 72 -25.67 -24.71 -2.30
CA LYS A 72 -27.04 -24.43 -2.75
C LYS A 72 -27.83 -23.66 -1.68
N LEU A 73 -27.66 -23.99 -0.41
CA LEU A 73 -28.35 -23.33 0.70
C LEU A 73 -27.93 -21.86 0.89
N LEU A 74 -26.76 -21.43 0.40
CA LEU A 74 -26.39 -20.02 0.35
C LEU A 74 -27.32 -19.17 -0.55
N ARG A 75 -28.11 -19.81 -1.41
CA ARG A 75 -29.12 -19.14 -2.26
C ARG A 75 -30.52 -19.19 -1.67
N SER A 76 -30.69 -19.69 -0.44
CA SER A 76 -31.99 -19.77 0.23
C SER A 76 -32.53 -18.39 0.58
N GLU A 77 -33.85 -18.19 0.49
CA GLU A 77 -34.48 -16.96 0.97
C GLU A 77 -34.50 -16.87 2.51
N ASN A 78 -34.28 -18.00 3.20
CA ASN A 78 -34.23 -18.04 4.65
C ASN A 78 -32.82 -17.68 5.16
N GLY A 79 -32.74 -16.58 5.90
CA GLY A 79 -31.48 -16.08 6.46
C GLY A 79 -30.79 -17.05 7.41
N ASP A 80 -31.52 -17.82 8.24
CA ASP A 80 -30.91 -18.72 9.23
C ASP A 80 -30.27 -19.93 8.54
N VAL A 81 -30.88 -20.36 7.43
CA VAL A 81 -30.34 -21.40 6.55
C VAL A 81 -29.06 -20.91 5.87
N LYS A 82 -29.08 -19.72 5.26
CA LYS A 82 -27.90 -19.10 4.63
C LYS A 82 -26.74 -18.95 5.63
N GLU A 83 -27.02 -18.39 6.80
CA GLU A 83 -26.03 -18.18 7.86
C GLU A 83 -25.38 -19.49 8.31
N SER A 84 -26.20 -20.51 8.60
CA SER A 84 -25.69 -21.82 9.02
C SER A 84 -24.88 -22.51 7.92
N ALA A 85 -25.28 -22.35 6.66
CA ALA A 85 -24.56 -22.89 5.51
C ALA A 85 -23.22 -22.16 5.27
N ALA A 86 -23.20 -20.83 5.37
CA ALA A 86 -21.99 -20.02 5.24
C ALA A 86 -20.96 -20.39 6.31
N LEU A 87 -21.41 -20.51 7.57
CA LEU A 87 -20.54 -20.92 8.68
C LEU A 87 -19.98 -22.34 8.46
N ALA A 88 -20.81 -23.27 7.99
CA ALA A 88 -20.36 -24.62 7.67
C ALA A 88 -19.26 -24.62 6.60
N LEU A 89 -19.45 -23.87 5.51
CA LEU A 89 -18.46 -23.76 4.44
C LEU A 89 -17.15 -23.10 4.90
N ALA A 90 -17.24 -22.05 5.73
CA ALA A 90 -16.06 -21.41 6.32
C ALA A 90 -15.25 -22.39 7.19
N ASN A 91 -15.91 -23.20 8.01
CA ASN A 91 -15.22 -24.18 8.84
C ASN A 91 -14.66 -25.36 8.02
N LEU A 92 -15.40 -25.83 7.01
CA LEU A 92 -14.98 -26.92 6.13
C LEU A 92 -13.76 -26.57 5.28
N THR A 93 -13.61 -25.31 4.89
CA THR A 93 -12.47 -24.83 4.09
C THR A 93 -11.23 -24.53 4.94
N THR A 94 -11.39 -24.34 6.25
CA THR A 94 -10.28 -23.97 7.14
C THR A 94 -9.18 -25.03 7.11
N GLY A 95 -7.99 -24.67 6.61
CA GLY A 95 -6.84 -25.57 6.54
C GLY A 95 -7.07 -26.86 5.73
N ASN A 96 -8.02 -26.86 4.78
CA ASN A 96 -8.34 -28.01 3.95
C ASN A 96 -8.38 -27.62 2.46
N SER A 97 -7.25 -27.81 1.77
CA SER A 97 -7.08 -27.42 0.37
C SER A 97 -8.02 -28.19 -0.58
N LEU A 98 -8.30 -29.47 -0.31
CA LEU A 98 -9.20 -30.27 -1.16
C LEU A 98 -10.63 -29.75 -1.09
N ASN A 99 -11.11 -29.39 0.11
CA ASN A 99 -12.42 -28.77 0.27
C ASN A 99 -12.48 -27.40 -0.44
N CYS A 100 -11.40 -26.62 -0.40
CA CYS A 100 -11.32 -25.32 -1.08
C CYS A 100 -11.40 -25.48 -2.61
N ILE A 101 -10.63 -26.41 -3.19
CA ILE A 101 -10.62 -26.68 -4.63
C ILE A 101 -11.99 -27.18 -5.10
N ASP A 102 -12.56 -28.18 -4.42
CA ASP A 102 -13.88 -28.72 -4.79
C ASP A 102 -14.98 -27.64 -4.66
N LEU A 103 -14.93 -26.80 -3.62
CA LEU A 103 -15.86 -25.68 -3.47
C LEU A 103 -15.74 -24.68 -4.62
N SER A 104 -14.50 -24.33 -5.03
CA SER A 104 -14.26 -23.44 -6.17
C SER A 104 -14.82 -24.01 -7.47
N ASN A 105 -14.53 -25.29 -7.77
CA ASN A 105 -14.99 -25.97 -8.99
C ASN A 105 -16.52 -25.99 -9.15
N MET A 106 -17.27 -25.77 -8.07
CA MET A 106 -18.74 -25.69 -8.06
C MET A 106 -19.28 -24.26 -8.17
N GLY A 107 -18.46 -23.26 -8.47
CA GLY A 107 -18.84 -21.84 -8.48
C GLY A 107 -18.98 -21.25 -7.08
N GLY A 108 -18.19 -21.76 -6.14
CA GLY A 108 -18.19 -21.34 -4.75
C GLY A 108 -17.66 -19.93 -4.55
N ILE A 109 -16.67 -19.52 -5.33
CA ILE A 109 -16.03 -18.20 -5.19
C ILE A 109 -17.04 -17.08 -5.51
N GLU A 110 -17.73 -17.16 -6.65
CA GLU A 110 -18.75 -16.19 -7.07
C GLU A 110 -19.89 -16.10 -6.05
N THR A 111 -20.32 -17.26 -5.55
CA THR A 111 -21.40 -17.32 -4.55
C THR A 111 -20.96 -16.69 -3.21
N LEU A 112 -19.71 -16.91 -2.79
CA LEU A 112 -19.16 -16.30 -1.57
C LEU A 112 -18.94 -14.80 -1.73
N ILE A 113 -18.45 -14.33 -2.88
CA ILE A 113 -18.31 -12.89 -3.18
C ILE A 113 -19.69 -12.21 -3.13
N SER A 114 -20.71 -12.80 -3.77
CA SER A 114 -22.08 -12.29 -3.69
C SER A 114 -22.61 -12.24 -2.26
N SER A 115 -22.16 -13.16 -1.39
CA SER A 115 -22.58 -13.23 0.02
C SER A 115 -21.97 -12.12 0.90
N LEU A 116 -20.97 -11.38 0.40
CA LEU A 116 -20.39 -10.23 1.11
C LEU A 116 -21.36 -9.03 1.19
N HIS A 117 -22.36 -8.99 0.31
CA HIS A 117 -23.36 -7.91 0.23
C HIS A 117 -24.70 -8.29 0.88
N GLU A 118 -24.73 -9.36 1.69
CA GLU A 118 -25.93 -9.76 2.42
C GLU A 118 -26.19 -8.85 3.63
N VAL A 119 -27.47 -8.68 3.99
CA VAL A 119 -27.89 -7.81 5.10
C VAL A 119 -27.48 -8.40 6.46
N ARG A 120 -27.38 -9.73 6.58
CA ARG A 120 -27.00 -10.38 7.85
C ARG A 120 -25.49 -10.47 7.97
N GLU A 121 -24.98 -9.83 9.02
CA GLU A 121 -23.56 -9.66 9.28
C GLU A 121 -22.82 -11.01 9.49
N GLU A 122 -23.49 -12.02 10.05
CA GLU A 122 -22.92 -13.35 10.26
C GLU A 122 -22.65 -14.09 8.95
N ILE A 123 -23.47 -13.86 7.91
CA ILE A 123 -23.25 -14.39 6.57
C ILE A 123 -22.01 -13.73 5.97
N VAL A 124 -21.93 -12.40 6.03
CA VAL A 124 -20.81 -11.62 5.50
C VAL A 124 -19.49 -12.03 6.16
N ALA A 125 -19.46 -12.15 7.49
CA ALA A 125 -18.27 -12.57 8.23
C ALA A 125 -17.83 -14.00 7.86
N SER A 126 -18.79 -14.91 7.68
CA SER A 126 -18.49 -16.30 7.28
C SER A 126 -18.00 -16.37 5.84
N ALA A 127 -18.58 -15.58 4.93
CA ALA A 127 -18.16 -15.50 3.54
C ALA A 127 -16.72 -14.95 3.43
N ALA A 128 -16.40 -13.85 4.12
CA ALA A 128 -15.05 -13.31 4.18
C ALA A 128 -14.03 -14.32 4.75
N CYS A 129 -14.43 -15.08 5.78
CA CYS A 129 -13.61 -16.14 6.36
C CYS A 129 -13.35 -17.29 5.35
N ALA A 130 -14.38 -17.75 4.65
CA ALA A 130 -14.24 -18.79 3.63
C ALA A 130 -13.33 -18.33 2.49
N LEU A 131 -13.53 -17.10 1.97
CA LEU A 131 -12.67 -16.51 0.94
C LEU A 131 -11.20 -16.41 1.39
N THR A 132 -10.96 -16.04 2.65
CA THR A 132 -9.61 -16.02 3.25
C THR A 132 -8.96 -17.41 3.25
N ASN A 133 -9.74 -18.46 3.53
CA ASN A 133 -9.26 -19.84 3.51
C ASN A 133 -8.92 -20.28 2.08
N LEU A 134 -9.78 -19.95 1.10
CA LEU A 134 -9.54 -20.24 -0.31
C LEU A 134 -8.28 -19.52 -0.82
N ALA A 135 -8.06 -18.28 -0.38
CA ALA A 135 -6.90 -17.48 -0.74
C ALA A 135 -5.56 -18.06 -0.25
N GLN A 136 -5.54 -19.13 0.56
CA GLN A 136 -4.29 -19.82 0.88
C GLN A 136 -3.73 -20.58 -0.33
N ASP A 137 -4.60 -20.97 -1.27
CA ASP A 137 -4.22 -21.52 -2.56
C ASP A 137 -4.02 -20.38 -3.58
N GLU A 138 -2.89 -20.39 -4.29
CA GLU A 138 -2.52 -19.31 -5.22
C GLU A 138 -3.44 -19.23 -6.45
N ALA A 139 -3.88 -20.38 -6.98
CA ALA A 139 -4.78 -20.42 -8.13
C ALA A 139 -6.15 -19.87 -7.72
N LEU A 140 -6.70 -20.36 -6.60
CA LEU A 140 -8.00 -19.88 -6.10
C LEU A 140 -7.97 -18.41 -5.71
N ARG A 141 -6.85 -17.92 -5.18
CA ARG A 141 -6.65 -16.49 -4.89
C ARG A 141 -6.72 -15.66 -6.17
N SER A 142 -6.05 -16.10 -7.23
CA SER A 142 -6.02 -15.41 -8.53
C SER A 142 -7.40 -15.41 -9.19
N ASP A 143 -8.11 -16.54 -9.13
CA ASP A 143 -9.48 -16.66 -9.64
C ASP A 143 -10.42 -15.67 -8.92
N ALA A 144 -10.37 -15.61 -7.58
CA ALA A 144 -11.16 -14.67 -6.81
C ALA A 144 -10.80 -13.19 -7.09
N GLN A 145 -9.52 -12.87 -7.31
CA GLN A 145 -9.10 -11.53 -7.74
C GLN A 145 -9.71 -11.17 -9.08
N SER A 146 -9.70 -12.08 -10.07
CA SER A 146 -10.32 -11.84 -11.38
C SER A 146 -11.84 -11.59 -11.31
N LEU A 147 -12.49 -12.10 -10.26
CA LEU A 147 -13.91 -11.92 -9.97
C LEU A 147 -14.21 -10.66 -9.14
N GLY A 148 -13.22 -9.82 -8.86
CA GLY A 148 -13.41 -8.55 -8.15
C GLY A 148 -13.54 -8.68 -6.63
N VAL A 149 -12.93 -9.70 -6.01
CA VAL A 149 -13.01 -9.87 -4.54
C VAL A 149 -12.44 -8.67 -3.76
N VAL A 150 -11.43 -7.97 -4.29
CA VAL A 150 -10.77 -6.85 -3.61
C VAL A 150 -11.75 -5.69 -3.42
N THR A 151 -12.51 -5.33 -4.47
CA THR A 151 -13.54 -4.28 -4.41
C THR A 151 -14.73 -4.71 -3.55
N ALA A 152 -15.17 -5.97 -3.65
CA ALA A 152 -16.29 -6.50 -2.87
C ALA A 152 -16.04 -6.47 -1.35
N LEU A 153 -14.78 -6.50 -0.91
CA LEU A 153 -14.42 -6.43 0.52
C LEU A 153 -14.48 -5.02 1.12
N ILE A 154 -14.60 -3.95 0.31
CA ILE A 154 -14.52 -2.56 0.79
C ILE A 154 -15.74 -2.17 1.63
N GLU A 155 -16.95 -2.51 1.18
CA GLU A 155 -18.18 -2.21 1.91
C GLU A 155 -18.21 -2.91 3.30
N PRO A 156 -17.92 -4.22 3.42
CA PRO A 156 -17.87 -4.89 4.72
C PRO A 156 -16.86 -4.32 5.72
N LEU A 157 -15.78 -3.63 5.28
CA LEU A 157 -14.86 -2.95 6.21
C LEU A 157 -15.55 -1.83 7.01
N GLN A 158 -16.61 -1.25 6.45
CA GLN A 158 -17.36 -0.15 7.05
C GLN A 158 -18.52 -0.62 7.96
N SER A 159 -18.70 -1.94 8.12
CA SER A 159 -19.70 -2.50 9.03
C SER A 159 -19.49 -2.01 10.47
N HIS A 160 -20.57 -1.94 11.26
CA HIS A 160 -20.51 -1.62 12.69
C HIS A 160 -20.20 -2.85 13.55
N ASN A 161 -20.21 -4.04 12.96
CA ASN A 161 -19.97 -5.29 13.66
C ASN A 161 -18.48 -5.65 13.68
N PRO A 162 -17.86 -5.74 14.87
CA PRO A 162 -16.44 -6.05 14.98
C PRO A 162 -16.06 -7.40 14.38
N ASN A 163 -16.96 -8.38 14.35
CA ASN A 163 -16.68 -9.68 13.74
C ASN A 163 -16.55 -9.54 12.22
N VAL A 164 -17.46 -8.82 11.56
CA VAL A 164 -17.38 -8.53 10.13
C VAL A 164 -16.10 -7.76 9.83
N GLN A 165 -15.85 -6.64 10.52
CA GLN A 165 -14.64 -5.84 10.35
C GLN A 165 -13.37 -6.68 10.48
N SER A 166 -13.30 -7.54 11.50
CA SER A 166 -12.15 -8.43 11.76
C SER A 166 -11.93 -9.41 10.62
N LYS A 167 -12.97 -10.13 10.18
CA LYS A 167 -12.85 -11.14 9.11
C LYS A 167 -12.57 -10.49 7.75
N THR A 168 -13.20 -9.37 7.46
CA THR A 168 -12.97 -8.61 6.22
C THR A 168 -11.55 -8.05 6.17
N ALA A 169 -11.04 -7.44 7.24
CA ALA A 169 -9.66 -6.95 7.27
C ALA A 169 -8.64 -8.08 7.05
N LEU A 170 -8.91 -9.27 7.60
CA LEU A 170 -8.08 -10.44 7.34
C LEU A 170 -8.17 -10.89 5.88
N ALA A 171 -9.36 -10.91 5.28
CA ALA A 171 -9.55 -11.22 3.86
C ALA A 171 -8.80 -10.23 2.96
N VAL A 172 -8.86 -8.93 3.25
CA VAL A 172 -8.09 -7.90 2.53
C VAL A 172 -6.60 -8.23 2.55
N SER A 173 -6.04 -8.62 3.71
CA SER A 173 -4.63 -9.02 3.79
C SER A 173 -4.27 -10.24 2.93
N ALA A 174 -5.23 -11.16 2.72
CA ALA A 174 -5.03 -12.35 1.91
C ALA A 174 -5.06 -12.05 0.40
N PHE A 175 -5.84 -11.05 -0.02
CA PHE A 175 -6.00 -10.69 -1.43
C PHE A 175 -5.13 -9.51 -1.90
N THR A 176 -4.43 -8.81 -1.01
CA THR A 176 -3.55 -7.67 -1.36
C THR A 176 -2.05 -8.00 -1.37
N CYS A 177 -1.70 -9.26 -1.64
CA CYS A 177 -0.31 -9.72 -1.61
C CYS A 177 0.53 -9.32 -2.85
N ASN A 178 -0.09 -8.94 -3.98
CA ASN A 178 0.59 -8.47 -5.20
C ASN A 178 0.37 -6.96 -5.45
N ALA A 179 1.15 -6.38 -6.35
CA ALA A 179 1.14 -4.92 -6.58
C ALA A 179 -0.17 -4.44 -7.22
N GLU A 180 -0.74 -5.26 -8.11
CA GLU A 180 -1.98 -5.01 -8.84
C GLU A 180 -3.17 -4.92 -7.88
N ALA A 181 -3.31 -5.88 -6.96
CA ALA A 181 -4.39 -5.86 -5.98
C ALA A 181 -4.24 -4.73 -4.95
N ARG A 182 -3.00 -4.35 -4.60
CA ARG A 182 -2.76 -3.16 -3.75
C ARG A 182 -3.15 -1.87 -4.47
N LYS A 183 -2.83 -1.78 -5.76
CA LYS A 183 -3.26 -0.67 -6.63
C LYS A 183 -4.79 -0.62 -6.72
N GLU A 184 -5.45 -1.76 -6.97
CA GLU A 184 -6.92 -1.84 -7.04
C GLU A 184 -7.58 -1.41 -5.72
N LEU A 185 -7.09 -1.90 -4.57
CA LEU A 185 -7.60 -1.49 -3.26
C LEU A 185 -7.45 0.02 -3.05
N ARG A 186 -6.29 0.58 -3.43
CA ARG A 186 -6.00 2.02 -3.31
C ARG A 186 -6.94 2.86 -4.18
N GLU A 187 -7.06 2.53 -5.46
CA GLU A 187 -7.88 3.27 -6.42
C GLU A 187 -9.38 3.16 -6.12
N SER A 188 -9.79 2.07 -5.47
CA SER A 188 -11.17 1.85 -5.04
C SER A 188 -11.51 2.48 -3.67
N GLY A 189 -10.57 3.21 -3.05
CA GLY A 189 -10.78 3.86 -1.75
C GLY A 189 -10.81 2.91 -0.54
N GLY A 190 -10.33 1.67 -0.69
CA GLY A 190 -10.37 0.67 0.38
C GLY A 190 -9.39 0.90 1.54
N LEU A 191 -8.37 1.75 1.34
CA LEU A 191 -7.37 2.08 2.37
C LEU A 191 -7.95 2.93 3.51
N GLU A 192 -8.89 3.85 3.22
CA GLU A 192 -9.47 4.73 4.23
C GLU A 192 -10.25 3.96 5.32
N PRO A 193 -11.22 3.08 4.97
CA PRO A 193 -11.86 2.22 5.96
C PRO A 193 -10.86 1.39 6.75
N LEU A 194 -9.83 0.85 6.09
CA LEU A 194 -8.82 0.02 6.74
C LEU A 194 -8.01 0.79 7.78
N VAL A 195 -7.61 2.04 7.47
CA VAL A 195 -6.91 2.91 8.41
C VAL A 195 -7.81 3.29 9.59
N LEU A 196 -9.10 3.55 9.35
CA LEU A 196 -10.07 3.84 10.42
C LEU A 196 -10.22 2.67 11.42
N LEU A 197 -10.13 1.42 10.96
CA LEU A 197 -10.22 0.24 11.83
C LEU A 197 -9.09 0.15 12.88
N LEU A 198 -7.96 0.85 12.69
CA LEU A 198 -6.91 0.95 13.73
C LEU A 198 -7.40 1.64 15.02
N HIS A 199 -8.44 2.47 14.93
CA HIS A 199 -9.07 3.10 16.09
C HIS A 199 -10.12 2.22 16.78
N SER A 200 -10.45 1.05 16.23
CA SER A 200 -11.48 0.19 16.80
C SER A 200 -11.20 -0.14 18.27
N GLY A 201 -12.25 -0.14 19.10
CA GLY A 201 -12.15 -0.60 20.49
C GLY A 201 -11.85 -2.10 20.59
N ASN A 202 -12.15 -2.88 19.55
CA ASN A 202 -11.94 -4.32 19.52
C ASN A 202 -10.48 -4.68 19.17
N SER A 203 -9.84 -5.52 19.99
CA SER A 203 -8.45 -5.92 19.79
C SER A 203 -8.21 -6.78 18.56
N GLU A 204 -9.16 -7.65 18.19
CA GLU A 204 -9.05 -8.51 17.01
C GLU A 204 -9.14 -7.70 15.72
N VAL A 205 -10.06 -6.72 15.68
CA VAL A 205 -10.19 -5.78 14.56
C VAL A 205 -8.90 -4.99 14.37
N ARG A 206 -8.37 -4.36 15.43
CA ARG A 206 -7.10 -3.62 15.33
C ARG A 206 -5.95 -4.50 14.87
N ARG A 207 -5.88 -5.74 15.38
CA ARG A 207 -4.85 -6.71 15.01
C ARG A 207 -4.88 -7.03 13.51
N ASN A 208 -6.07 -7.36 12.99
CA ASN A 208 -6.22 -7.73 11.59
C ASN A 208 -6.07 -6.52 10.66
N ALA A 209 -6.52 -5.33 11.07
CA ALA A 209 -6.29 -4.08 10.34
C ALA A 209 -4.80 -3.75 10.25
N ALA A 210 -4.06 -3.87 11.36
CA ALA A 210 -2.61 -3.67 11.36
C ALA A 210 -1.88 -4.69 10.49
N TRP A 211 -2.32 -5.96 10.52
CA TRP A 211 -1.78 -6.99 9.63
C TRP A 211 -2.03 -6.66 8.14
N ALA A 212 -3.24 -6.27 7.77
CA ALA A 212 -3.57 -5.85 6.42
C ALA A 212 -2.76 -4.63 5.97
N ILE A 213 -2.57 -3.63 6.84
CA ILE A 213 -1.68 -2.49 6.57
C ILE A 213 -0.24 -2.94 6.37
N THR A 214 0.25 -3.93 7.12
CA THR A 214 1.60 -4.49 6.91
C THR A 214 1.74 -5.10 5.51
N VAL A 215 0.70 -5.77 5.01
CA VAL A 215 0.71 -6.35 3.65
C VAL A 215 0.56 -5.28 2.57
N CYS A 216 -0.28 -4.27 2.81
CA CYS A 216 -0.53 -3.18 1.88
C CYS A 216 0.66 -2.20 1.78
N ALA A 217 1.33 -1.90 2.89
CA ALA A 217 2.43 -0.94 2.93
C ALA A 217 3.75 -1.49 2.37
N VAL A 218 3.73 -2.59 1.61
CA VAL A 218 4.93 -3.14 0.96
C VAL A 218 5.36 -2.29 -0.23
N ASP A 219 4.42 -1.70 -0.97
CA ASP A 219 4.74 -0.74 -2.03
C ASP A 219 4.70 0.70 -1.53
N GLU A 220 5.66 1.50 -2.00
CA GLU A 220 5.77 2.92 -1.65
C GLU A 220 4.50 3.73 -1.94
N PRO A 221 3.81 3.60 -3.10
CA PRO A 221 2.62 4.40 -3.37
C PRO A 221 1.48 4.12 -2.37
N THR A 222 1.24 2.86 -2.01
CA THR A 222 0.26 2.49 -0.98
C THR A 222 0.68 2.96 0.41
N ALA A 223 1.97 2.87 0.76
CA ALA A 223 2.49 3.38 2.02
C ALA A 223 2.32 4.91 2.15
N ILE A 224 2.56 5.66 1.08
CA ILE A 224 2.32 7.12 1.04
C ILE A 224 0.84 7.43 1.25
N GLU A 225 -0.05 6.71 0.58
CA GLU A 225 -1.50 6.92 0.71
C GLU A 225 -1.99 6.61 2.14
N ILE A 226 -1.52 5.51 2.75
CA ILE A 226 -1.80 5.20 4.16
C ILE A 226 -1.31 6.32 5.09
N CYS A 227 -0.17 6.94 4.78
CA CYS A 227 0.32 8.11 5.53
C CYS A 227 -0.59 9.34 5.33
N LYS A 228 -1.06 9.61 4.10
CA LYS A 228 -2.02 10.70 3.82
C LYS A 228 -3.30 10.54 4.64
N LEU A 229 -3.79 9.32 4.76
CA LEU A 229 -4.96 8.96 5.56
C LEU A 229 -4.71 9.00 7.08
N GLY A 230 -3.51 9.41 7.53
CA GLY A 230 -3.16 9.53 8.94
C GLY A 230 -2.74 8.23 9.61
N GLY A 231 -2.57 7.13 8.86
CA GLY A 231 -2.22 5.81 9.41
C GLY A 231 -0.95 5.83 10.26
N LEU A 232 0.06 6.61 9.86
CA LEU A 232 1.31 6.74 10.63
C LEU A 232 1.07 7.32 12.03
N ASN A 233 0.28 8.39 12.13
CA ASN A 233 -0.05 9.03 13.41
C ASN A 233 -0.80 8.07 14.33
N ILE A 234 -1.75 7.32 13.78
CA ILE A 234 -2.59 6.39 14.54
C ILE A 234 -1.73 5.25 15.10
N LEU A 235 -0.86 4.67 14.27
CA LEU A 235 0.06 3.61 14.71
C LEU A 235 1.02 4.10 15.80
N GLN A 236 1.52 5.34 15.71
CA GLN A 236 2.34 5.95 16.75
C GLN A 236 1.58 6.14 18.07
N GLU A 237 0.35 6.64 18.00
CA GLU A 237 -0.51 6.77 19.17
C GLU A 237 -0.73 5.41 19.84
N ILE A 238 -1.07 4.38 19.05
CA ILE A 238 -1.26 3.01 19.55
C ILE A 238 0.02 2.47 20.22
N GLN A 239 1.19 2.74 19.63
CA GLN A 239 2.48 2.28 20.19
C GLN A 239 2.76 2.87 21.57
N THR A 240 2.33 4.12 21.81
CA THR A 240 2.47 4.78 23.12
C THR A 240 1.43 4.30 24.15
N SER A 241 0.37 3.62 23.71
CA SER A 241 -0.68 3.13 24.58
C SER A 241 -0.33 1.78 25.20
N ALA A 242 -0.31 1.72 26.54
CA ALA A 242 -0.03 0.48 27.27
C ALA A 242 -1.09 -0.61 27.06
N SER A 243 -2.32 -0.25 26.66
CA SER A 243 -3.43 -1.20 26.50
C SER A 243 -3.71 -1.60 25.05
N ARG A 244 -3.29 -0.78 24.08
CA ARG A 244 -3.56 -1.02 22.64
C ARG A 244 -2.35 -1.52 21.86
N ASN A 245 -1.14 -1.35 22.38
CA ASN A 245 0.10 -1.80 21.74
C ASN A 245 0.10 -3.34 21.55
N GLY A 246 0.59 -3.78 20.39
CA GLY A 246 0.87 -5.18 20.10
C GLY A 246 1.83 -5.34 18.91
N ALA A 247 2.39 -6.54 18.75
CA ALA A 247 3.40 -6.85 17.73
C ALA A 247 2.95 -6.54 16.28
N PHE A 248 1.65 -6.66 15.98
CA PHE A 248 1.11 -6.35 14.66
C PHE A 248 1.13 -4.85 14.36
N THR A 249 0.89 -3.99 15.35
CA THR A 249 0.98 -2.53 15.20
C THR A 249 2.42 -2.10 14.99
N GLU A 250 3.35 -2.70 15.72
CA GLU A 250 4.79 -2.46 15.53
C GLU A 250 5.24 -2.89 14.13
N ALA A 251 4.84 -4.08 13.67
CA ALA A 251 5.14 -4.56 12.32
C ALA A 251 4.56 -3.64 11.23
N ALA A 252 3.32 -3.17 11.42
CA ALA A 252 2.67 -2.23 10.50
C ALA A 252 3.42 -0.89 10.44
N LEU A 253 3.80 -0.34 11.61
CA LEU A 253 4.54 0.91 11.71
C LEU A 253 5.93 0.77 11.06
N GLN A 254 6.64 -0.31 11.36
CA GLN A 254 7.95 -0.56 10.78
C GLN A 254 7.85 -0.69 9.25
N ARG A 255 6.89 -1.46 8.76
CA ARG A 255 6.71 -1.65 7.31
C ARG A 255 6.37 -0.34 6.60
N LEU A 256 5.46 0.44 7.17
CA LEU A 256 5.08 1.75 6.64
C LEU A 256 6.29 2.70 6.53
N LEU A 257 7.20 2.64 7.51
CA LEU A 257 8.42 3.45 7.51
C LEU A 257 9.52 2.90 6.60
N ASP A 258 9.63 1.59 6.46
CA ASP A 258 10.57 0.97 5.51
C ASP A 258 10.23 1.34 4.06
N SER A 259 8.93 1.47 3.73
CA SER A 259 8.45 1.90 2.42
C SER A 259 8.27 3.42 2.28
N ASN A 260 8.50 4.19 3.35
CA ASN A 260 8.47 5.67 3.34
C ASN A 260 9.68 6.21 4.11
N LEU A 261 10.83 6.22 3.43
CA LEU A 261 12.10 6.61 4.04
C LEU A 261 12.12 8.08 4.52
N SER A 262 11.37 8.96 3.87
CA SER A 262 11.20 10.37 4.29
C SER A 262 10.59 10.45 5.69
N ALA A 263 9.51 9.70 5.93
CA ALA A 263 8.90 9.59 7.25
C ALA A 263 9.84 8.91 8.26
N LYS A 264 10.49 7.81 7.86
CA LYS A 264 11.44 7.08 8.71
C LYS A 264 12.58 7.96 9.19
N PHE A 265 13.21 8.71 8.29
CA PHE A 265 14.33 9.58 8.63
C PHE A 265 13.91 10.76 9.51
N SER A 266 12.73 11.33 9.24
CA SER A 266 12.17 12.43 10.03
C SER A 266 11.85 12.02 11.46
N LEU A 267 11.47 10.75 11.68
CA LEU A 267 11.12 10.20 12.99
C LEU A 267 12.31 9.64 13.76
N TYR A 268 13.08 8.75 13.14
CA TYR A 268 14.16 8.03 13.82
C TYR A 268 15.52 8.71 13.69
N ASN A 269 15.65 9.75 12.86
CA ASN A 269 16.91 10.45 12.61
C ASN A 269 18.01 9.52 12.05
N HIS A 270 17.65 8.35 11.54
CA HIS A 270 18.59 7.35 11.04
C HIS A 270 18.02 6.56 9.87
N LEU A 271 18.84 6.38 8.83
CA LEU A 271 18.63 5.42 7.74
C LEU A 271 19.83 4.48 7.69
N GLY A 272 19.57 3.18 7.64
CA GLY A 272 20.62 2.17 7.58
C GLY A 272 21.21 2.01 6.17
N PRO A 273 22.28 1.20 6.02
CA PRO A 273 22.87 0.91 4.72
C PRO A 273 21.91 0.29 3.70
N GLY A 274 20.95 -0.52 4.16
CA GLY A 274 19.94 -1.14 3.29
C GLY A 274 18.74 -0.25 2.96
N ASN A 275 18.67 0.99 3.49
CA ASN A 275 17.64 1.95 3.12
C ASN A 275 18.20 2.83 1.98
N LEU A 276 17.81 2.50 0.75
CA LEU A 276 18.26 3.18 -0.46
C LEU A 276 17.36 4.39 -0.75
N ILE A 277 17.93 5.59 -0.81
CA ILE A 277 17.19 6.81 -1.12
C ILE A 277 16.88 6.86 -2.62
N GLU A 278 15.59 6.75 -2.94
CA GLU A 278 15.07 6.84 -4.30
C GLU A 278 14.48 8.23 -4.61
N ASP A 279 14.05 8.40 -5.86
CA ASP A 279 13.46 9.63 -6.37
C ASP A 279 12.09 9.91 -5.74
N GLY A 280 11.91 11.10 -5.17
CA GLY A 280 10.72 11.47 -4.40
C GLY A 280 10.99 11.55 -2.90
N PHE A 281 12.16 11.08 -2.43
CA PHE A 281 12.57 11.26 -1.04
C PHE A 281 12.70 12.74 -0.68
N PHE A 282 12.26 13.11 0.51
CA PHE A 282 12.43 14.46 1.02
C PHE A 282 12.73 14.49 2.52
N ASP A 283 13.49 15.49 2.93
CA ASP A 283 13.86 15.73 4.31
C ASP A 283 13.13 16.96 4.87
N CYS A 284 12.11 16.71 5.68
CA CYS A 284 11.37 17.76 6.40
C CYS A 284 11.99 18.14 7.75
N GLY A 285 13.09 17.49 8.16
CA GLY A 285 13.71 17.67 9.46
C GLY A 285 13.13 16.76 10.54
N LYS A 286 13.54 16.98 11.79
CA LYS A 286 13.11 16.15 12.92
C LYS A 286 11.64 16.42 13.25
N LEU A 287 10.81 15.40 13.11
CA LEU A 287 9.41 15.46 13.50
C LEU A 287 9.30 15.43 15.04
N LYS A 288 8.52 16.34 15.62
CA LYS A 288 8.20 16.28 17.05
C LYS A 288 7.11 15.23 17.29
N GLN A 289 7.14 14.58 18.45
CA GLN A 289 6.08 13.65 18.85
C GLN A 289 4.70 14.33 18.74
N GLY A 290 3.74 13.63 18.14
CA GLY A 290 2.38 14.11 17.94
C GLY A 290 2.17 15.09 16.77
N THR A 291 3.23 15.49 16.06
CA THR A 291 3.07 16.28 14.83
C THR A 291 2.73 15.33 13.66
N PRO A 292 1.68 15.59 12.86
CA PRO A 292 1.40 14.76 11.69
C PRO A 292 2.50 14.87 10.65
N PHE A 293 2.87 13.72 10.09
CA PHE A 293 3.73 13.69 8.92
C PHE A 293 2.92 14.15 7.71
N LYS A 294 3.43 15.17 7.02
CA LYS A 294 2.83 15.69 5.79
C LYS A 294 3.51 15.08 4.57
N THR A 295 2.75 14.91 3.51
CA THR A 295 3.27 14.47 2.22
C THR A 295 4.01 15.57 1.47
N LEU A 296 4.79 15.17 0.47
CA LEU A 296 5.52 16.12 -0.38
C LEU A 296 4.57 17.10 -1.09
N GLU A 297 3.43 16.61 -1.54
CA GLU A 297 2.36 17.41 -2.16
C GLU A 297 1.87 18.51 -1.21
N GLU A 298 1.55 18.16 0.03
CA GLU A 298 1.15 19.12 1.06
C GLU A 298 2.26 20.11 1.45
N TYR A 299 3.53 19.72 1.33
CA TYR A 299 4.66 20.64 1.52
C TYR A 299 4.84 21.59 0.34
N CYS A 300 4.59 21.13 -0.89
CA CYS A 300 4.63 21.96 -2.09
C CYS A 300 3.47 22.96 -2.13
N ALA A 301 2.29 22.56 -1.67
CA ALA A 301 1.10 23.40 -1.63
C ALA A 301 1.11 24.46 -0.50
N GLN A 302 2.04 24.36 0.46
CA GLN A 302 2.14 25.33 1.56
C GLN A 302 2.61 26.69 1.07
N GLU A 303 1.96 27.74 1.57
CA GLU A 303 2.47 29.10 1.46
C GLU A 303 3.89 29.21 2.03
N MET A 304 4.68 30.10 1.43
CA MET A 304 6.02 30.39 1.90
C MET A 304 5.99 30.79 3.38
N ASN A 305 6.84 30.17 4.17
CA ASN A 305 6.89 30.39 5.62
C ASN A 305 8.33 30.46 6.13
N ASP A 306 8.53 30.89 7.37
CA ASP A 306 9.89 31.03 7.93
C ASP A 306 10.45 29.72 8.53
N LYS A 307 9.79 28.58 8.30
CA LYS A 307 10.27 27.28 8.80
C LYS A 307 11.47 26.79 7.98
N ARG A 308 12.15 25.76 8.49
CA ARG A 308 13.24 25.08 7.78
C ARG A 308 12.75 24.64 6.39
N PRO A 309 13.53 24.86 5.31
CA PRO A 309 13.20 24.34 4.00
C PRO A 309 13.16 22.81 3.98
N ILE A 310 12.29 22.28 3.14
CA ILE A 310 12.20 20.85 2.85
C ILE A 310 13.19 20.54 1.74
N ILE A 311 14.09 19.58 1.95
CA ILE A 311 15.11 19.23 0.94
C ILE A 311 14.59 18.05 0.14
N LEU A 312 14.41 18.22 -1.17
CA LEU A 312 13.90 17.19 -2.07
C LEU A 312 15.03 16.51 -2.84
N VAL A 313 14.94 15.20 -2.98
CA VAL A 313 15.77 14.36 -3.83
C VAL A 313 14.88 13.80 -4.93
N ASN A 314 15.07 14.28 -6.16
CA ASN A 314 14.31 13.78 -7.31
C ASN A 314 15.08 14.00 -8.62
N ALA A 315 15.69 12.94 -9.13
CA ALA A 315 16.41 12.90 -10.40
C ALA A 315 15.55 12.45 -11.59
N LYS A 316 14.26 12.13 -11.39
CA LYS A 316 13.36 11.77 -12.50
C LYS A 316 13.14 12.96 -13.43
N ALA A 317 13.29 12.74 -14.73
CA ALA A 317 12.90 13.72 -15.74
C ALA A 317 11.36 13.80 -15.79
N GLY A 318 10.81 15.02 -15.91
CA GLY A 318 9.36 15.24 -15.91
C GLY A 318 8.60 14.67 -17.12
N GLU A 319 9.25 13.89 -18.00
CA GLU A 319 8.71 13.44 -19.30
C GLU A 319 8.47 11.92 -19.39
N ASP A 320 9.06 11.09 -18.54
CA ASP A 320 9.02 9.61 -18.67
C ASP A 320 7.65 8.98 -18.35
N LEU A 321 6.68 9.73 -17.81
CA LEU A 321 5.34 9.23 -17.49
C LEU A 321 4.29 9.50 -18.59
N ARG A 322 4.62 10.25 -19.65
CA ARG A 322 3.67 10.46 -20.76
C ARG A 322 3.55 9.26 -21.69
N MET A 323 4.52 8.34 -21.68
CA MET A 323 4.53 7.19 -22.58
C MET A 323 3.71 5.99 -22.07
N ASP A 324 3.58 5.81 -20.74
CA ASP A 324 2.87 4.66 -20.17
C ASP A 324 1.32 4.77 -20.23
N ILE A 325 0.77 5.97 -20.49
CA ILE A 325 -0.67 6.18 -20.64
C ILE A 325 -1.13 5.90 -22.09
N GLN A 326 -0.23 5.96 -23.08
CA GLN A 326 -0.61 5.79 -24.49
C GLN A 326 -0.57 4.35 -25.01
N GLU A 327 0.13 3.42 -24.36
CA GLU A 327 0.15 2.02 -24.80
C GLU A 327 -1.02 1.18 -24.27
N ASN A 328 -1.69 1.61 -23.20
CA ASN A 328 -2.81 0.85 -22.60
C ASN A 328 -4.22 1.19 -23.15
N SER A 329 -4.30 1.92 -24.27
CA SER A 329 -5.59 2.25 -24.92
C SER A 329 -5.75 1.69 -26.34
N LYS A 330 -4.85 0.81 -26.80
CA LYS A 330 -4.94 0.17 -28.12
C LYS A 330 -5.03 -1.35 -28.03
N SER A 331 -6.09 -1.87 -27.41
CA SER A 331 -6.55 -3.23 -27.69
C SER A 331 -8.00 -3.44 -27.26
N ASP A 332 -8.95 -2.74 -27.90
CA ASP A 332 -10.18 -3.43 -28.31
C ASP A 332 -10.98 -2.59 -29.32
N SER A 333 -10.88 -2.96 -30.59
CA SER A 333 -11.93 -2.66 -31.57
C SER A 333 -11.87 -3.72 -32.66
N SER A 334 -12.50 -4.87 -32.39
CA SER A 334 -12.82 -5.84 -33.42
C SER A 334 -14.14 -5.45 -34.11
N GLU A 335 -13.96 -5.17 -35.40
CA GLU A 335 -14.88 -5.13 -36.54
C GLU A 335 -16.35 -5.56 -36.33
N VAL A 336 -17.27 -4.67 -36.74
CA VAL A 336 -18.42 -5.08 -37.56
C VAL A 336 -18.44 -4.25 -38.84
N LYS A 337 -18.24 -4.96 -39.95
CA LYS A 337 -18.24 -4.49 -41.34
C LYS A 337 -19.61 -3.94 -41.75
N THR A 338 -19.62 -2.96 -42.66
CA THR A 338 -20.36 -3.08 -43.94
C THR A 338 -20.03 -1.91 -44.89
N ASP A 339 -19.29 -2.28 -45.93
CA ASP A 339 -19.42 -1.93 -47.35
C ASP A 339 -20.06 -0.62 -47.86
N THR A 340 -19.34 -0.09 -48.84
CA THR A 340 -19.79 0.52 -50.11
C THR A 340 -20.29 1.97 -50.16
N SER A 341 -19.34 2.84 -50.52
CA SER A 341 -19.31 3.61 -51.78
C SER A 341 -20.38 4.67 -52.11
N LYS A 342 -19.82 5.81 -52.55
CA LYS A 342 -20.27 6.76 -53.60
C LYS A 342 -21.04 8.01 -53.18
N SER A 343 -20.38 9.09 -53.59
CA SER A 343 -20.80 10.46 -53.80
C SER A 343 -22.00 10.61 -54.75
N LEU A 344 -22.82 11.65 -54.52
CA LEU A 344 -23.09 12.79 -55.44
C LEU A 344 -24.50 13.40 -55.23
N SER A 345 -24.50 14.74 -55.14
CA SER A 345 -25.45 15.71 -55.71
C SER A 345 -26.99 15.59 -55.52
N LYS A 346 -27.57 16.70 -55.04
CA LYS A 346 -28.88 17.32 -55.39
C LYS A 346 -29.24 17.07 -56.89
N GLU A 347 -30.46 16.93 -57.40
CA GLU A 347 -31.87 17.33 -57.09
C GLU A 347 -32.77 16.68 -58.22
N PRO A 348 -34.08 16.98 -58.43
CA PRO A 348 -35.30 16.87 -57.62
C PRO A 348 -36.42 16.00 -58.30
N SER A 349 -37.44 15.53 -57.55
CA SER A 349 -38.89 15.70 -57.87
C SER A 349 -39.86 14.67 -57.22
N LYS A 350 -40.87 15.24 -56.56
CA LYS A 350 -42.29 14.80 -56.35
C LYS A 350 -42.61 13.45 -55.71
N VAL A 351 -42.98 13.48 -54.42
CA VAL A 351 -44.15 12.75 -53.88
C VAL A 351 -44.89 13.63 -52.86
N LYS A 352 -46.23 13.56 -52.91
CA LYS A 352 -47.23 14.36 -52.21
C LYS A 352 -47.25 14.17 -50.68
N ALA A 353 -47.38 15.30 -50.00
CA ALA A 353 -48.15 15.60 -48.77
C ALA A 353 -48.44 14.49 -47.74
N LYS A 354 -47.77 14.60 -46.58
CA LYS A 354 -48.40 14.49 -45.26
C LYS A 354 -47.88 15.62 -44.37
N GLU A 355 -48.81 16.40 -43.85
CA GLU A 355 -48.59 17.60 -43.04
C GLU A 355 -47.74 17.29 -41.79
N SER A 356 -46.67 18.06 -41.57
CA SER A 356 -46.10 18.24 -40.23
C SER A 356 -45.99 19.74 -39.97
N LYS A 357 -46.59 20.17 -38.86
CA LYS A 357 -46.74 21.58 -38.46
C LYS A 357 -45.39 22.29 -38.39
N PRO A 358 -45.33 23.62 -38.66
CA PRO A 358 -44.10 24.38 -38.47
C PRO A 358 -43.75 24.36 -36.97
N ARG A 359 -42.61 23.73 -36.63
CA ARG A 359 -42.10 23.72 -35.25
C ARG A 359 -41.92 25.16 -34.79
N THR A 360 -42.58 25.53 -33.71
CA THR A 360 -42.51 26.88 -33.14
C THR A 360 -41.09 27.20 -32.71
N LYS A 361 -40.69 28.47 -32.81
CA LYS A 361 -39.36 28.97 -32.41
C LYS A 361 -38.96 28.50 -31.00
N ALA A 362 -39.95 28.41 -30.10
CA ALA A 362 -39.81 27.90 -28.74
C ALA A 362 -39.40 26.42 -28.64
N GLN A 363 -39.78 25.56 -29.60
CA GLN A 363 -39.36 24.14 -29.60
C GLN A 363 -37.90 23.97 -30.02
N LYS A 364 -37.41 24.81 -30.96
CA LYS A 364 -36.00 24.80 -31.37
C LYS A 364 -35.10 25.35 -30.28
N GLU A 365 -35.49 26.46 -29.64
CA GLU A 365 -34.74 27.03 -28.51
C GLU A 365 -34.65 26.06 -27.32
N LYS A 366 -35.70 25.26 -27.07
CA LYS A 366 -35.69 24.29 -25.97
C LYS A 366 -34.78 23.08 -26.25
N GLU A 367 -34.67 22.66 -27.50
CA GLU A 367 -33.80 21.54 -27.93
C GLU A 367 -32.32 21.97 -28.01
N GLU A 368 -32.07 23.21 -28.43
CA GLU A 368 -30.73 23.83 -28.42
C GLU A 368 -30.22 24.05 -26.99
N LYS A 369 -31.09 24.54 -26.10
CA LYS A 369 -30.77 24.69 -24.68
C LYS A 369 -30.52 23.35 -23.96
N ALA A 370 -31.25 22.30 -24.34
CA ALA A 370 -31.02 20.95 -23.83
C ALA A 370 -29.66 20.38 -24.29
N ARG A 371 -29.25 20.63 -25.53
CA ARG A 371 -27.92 20.25 -26.02
C ARG A 371 -26.79 21.04 -25.36
N GLU A 372 -26.99 22.33 -25.10
CA GLU A 372 -26.02 23.12 -24.33
C GLU A 372 -25.90 22.63 -22.88
N GLU A 373 -27.00 22.27 -22.21
CA GLU A 373 -26.97 21.68 -20.87
C GLU A 373 -26.29 20.29 -20.86
N GLU A 374 -26.55 19.45 -21.86
CA GLU A 374 -25.91 18.14 -22.01
C GLU A 374 -24.41 18.28 -22.27
N LEU A 375 -23.99 19.21 -23.15
CA LEU A 375 -22.58 19.51 -23.41
C LEU A 375 -21.88 20.09 -22.18
N ALA A 376 -22.54 20.98 -21.43
CA ALA A 376 -22.02 21.54 -20.19
C ALA A 376 -21.92 20.49 -19.07
N THR A 377 -22.83 19.51 -19.05
CA THR A 377 -22.77 18.39 -18.10
C THR A 377 -21.63 17.44 -18.46
N LEU A 378 -21.44 17.15 -19.76
CA LEU A 378 -20.28 16.37 -20.24
C LEU A 378 -18.96 17.10 -19.95
N MET A 379 -18.89 18.41 -20.14
CA MET A 379 -17.71 19.20 -19.79
C MET A 379 -17.44 19.19 -18.28
N ARG A 380 -18.47 19.25 -17.42
CA ARG A 380 -18.31 19.11 -15.97
C ARG A 380 -17.88 17.72 -15.55
N ILE A 381 -18.42 16.67 -16.17
CA ILE A 381 -18.00 15.29 -15.92
C ILE A 381 -16.54 15.11 -16.37
N GLN A 382 -16.16 15.71 -17.49
CA GLN A 382 -14.79 15.69 -18.00
C GLN A 382 -13.83 16.48 -17.10
N GLU A 383 -14.24 17.66 -16.60
CA GLU A 383 -13.49 18.42 -15.59
C GLU A 383 -13.40 17.67 -14.25
N GLU A 384 -14.45 16.95 -13.83
CA GLU A 384 -14.45 16.11 -12.63
C GLU A 384 -13.57 14.85 -12.80
N GLU A 385 -13.51 14.27 -13.99
CA GLU A 385 -12.58 13.16 -14.31
C GLU A 385 -11.13 13.64 -14.47
N GLU A 386 -10.90 14.82 -15.03
CA GLU A 386 -9.58 15.48 -15.09
C GLU A 386 -9.11 15.90 -13.68
N MET A 387 -10.01 16.33 -12.79
CA MET A 387 -9.69 16.59 -11.37
C MET A 387 -9.41 15.29 -10.58
N LYS A 388 -10.06 14.18 -10.92
CA LYS A 388 -9.78 12.86 -10.30
C LYS A 388 -8.44 12.26 -10.73
N THR A 389 -7.79 12.79 -11.76
CA THR A 389 -6.54 12.24 -12.32
C THR A 389 -5.36 13.22 -12.27
N PHE A 390 -5.37 14.20 -11.36
CA PHE A 390 -4.15 14.96 -11.06
C PHE A 390 -3.18 14.10 -10.25
N VAL A 391 -2.32 13.35 -10.94
CA VAL A 391 -1.21 12.66 -10.31
C VAL A 391 -0.12 13.69 -10.01
N PHE A 392 0.06 14.04 -8.74
CA PHE A 392 1.13 14.93 -8.31
C PHE A 392 2.50 14.38 -8.71
N THR A 393 3.25 15.12 -9.53
CA THR A 393 4.63 14.81 -9.89
C THR A 393 5.60 15.69 -9.10
N PRO A 394 6.55 15.11 -8.35
CA PRO A 394 7.59 15.87 -7.66
C PRO A 394 8.42 16.74 -8.62
N PRO A 395 8.84 17.95 -8.22
CA PRO A 395 9.70 18.81 -9.03
C PRO A 395 11.02 18.11 -9.42
N PRO A 396 11.44 18.11 -10.69
CA PRO A 396 12.69 17.48 -11.12
C PRO A 396 13.92 18.28 -10.67
N ASP A 397 15.04 17.60 -10.47
CA ASP A 397 16.35 18.19 -10.17
C ASP A 397 17.39 17.88 -11.25
N PRO A 398 17.48 18.70 -12.32
CA PRO A 398 18.46 18.50 -13.38
C PRO A 398 19.91 18.59 -12.90
N GLN A 399 20.17 19.26 -11.78
CA GLN A 399 21.52 19.40 -11.25
C GLN A 399 21.95 18.14 -10.50
N LEU A 400 21.02 17.48 -9.81
CA LEU A 400 21.25 16.16 -9.22
C LEU A 400 21.53 15.11 -10.29
N VAL A 401 20.79 15.12 -11.42
CA VAL A 401 21.05 14.22 -12.55
C VAL A 401 22.51 14.30 -13.01
N LYS A 402 23.03 15.53 -13.22
CA LYS A 402 24.44 15.75 -13.57
C LYS A 402 25.41 15.21 -12.51
N TYR A 403 25.09 15.38 -11.23
CA TYR A 403 25.94 14.84 -10.17
C TYR A 403 25.96 13.31 -10.18
N ILE A 404 24.84 12.67 -10.45
CA ILE A 404 24.75 11.22 -10.58
C ILE A 404 25.59 10.75 -11.77
N GLU A 405 25.46 11.40 -12.93
CA GLU A 405 26.27 11.11 -14.13
C GLU A 405 27.78 11.24 -13.85
N GLU A 406 28.24 12.38 -13.32
CA GLU A 406 29.65 12.62 -12.98
C GLU A 406 30.19 11.56 -11.99
N VAL A 407 29.42 11.20 -10.96
CA VAL A 407 29.82 10.20 -9.96
C VAL A 407 29.87 8.79 -10.56
N SER A 408 28.93 8.46 -11.45
CA SER A 408 28.90 7.18 -12.17
C SER A 408 30.07 7.03 -13.14
N GLU A 409 30.53 8.12 -13.76
CA GLU A 409 31.67 8.09 -14.68
C GLU A 409 33.02 8.08 -13.95
N ASP A 410 33.19 8.93 -12.92
CA ASP A 410 34.50 9.16 -12.31
C ASP A 410 34.77 8.29 -11.07
N ILE A 411 33.73 7.97 -10.29
CA ILE A 411 33.88 7.40 -8.94
C ILE A 411 33.52 5.92 -8.91
N LEU A 412 32.43 5.53 -9.56
CA LEU A 412 32.01 4.12 -9.64
C LEU A 412 33.13 3.18 -10.13
N PRO A 413 33.97 3.54 -11.12
CA PRO A 413 35.04 2.65 -11.61
C PRO A 413 36.22 2.45 -10.65
N LEU A 414 36.28 3.19 -9.53
CA LEU A 414 37.40 3.10 -8.60
C LEU A 414 37.47 1.71 -7.94
N PRO A 415 38.68 1.14 -7.75
CA PRO A 415 38.84 -0.28 -7.43
C PRO A 415 38.53 -0.65 -5.97
N THR A 416 38.51 0.32 -5.05
CA THR A 416 38.27 0.07 -3.62
C THR A 416 37.16 0.97 -3.08
N THR A 417 36.36 0.42 -2.17
CA THR A 417 35.33 1.16 -1.43
C THR A 417 35.90 2.39 -0.71
N CYS A 418 37.12 2.28 -0.17
CA CYS A 418 37.78 3.40 0.50
C CYS A 418 38.11 4.54 -0.47
N SER A 419 38.60 4.21 -1.67
CA SER A 419 38.86 5.20 -2.73
C SER A 419 37.55 5.85 -3.19
N GLN A 420 36.49 5.05 -3.38
CA GLN A 420 35.16 5.56 -3.74
C GLN A 420 34.63 6.55 -2.70
N VAL A 421 34.68 6.20 -1.41
CA VAL A 421 34.24 7.08 -0.32
C VAL A 421 35.02 8.39 -0.28
N THR A 422 36.35 8.31 -0.41
CA THR A 422 37.23 9.49 -0.34
C THR A 422 36.95 10.43 -1.51
N ALA A 423 36.91 9.90 -2.73
CA ALA A 423 36.61 10.67 -3.93
C ALA A 423 35.19 11.27 -3.88
N LEU A 424 34.20 10.52 -3.41
CA LEU A 424 32.82 11.00 -3.28
C LEU A 424 32.70 12.15 -2.27
N ALA A 425 33.40 12.04 -1.14
CA ALA A 425 33.42 13.09 -0.11
C ALA A 425 34.09 14.38 -0.62
N GLU A 426 35.20 14.27 -1.34
CA GLU A 426 35.89 15.41 -1.97
C GLU A 426 35.03 16.07 -3.04
N PHE A 427 34.46 15.27 -3.94
CA PHE A 427 33.53 15.72 -4.98
C PHE A 427 32.38 16.53 -4.38
N LEU A 428 31.70 15.96 -3.39
CA LEU A 428 30.56 16.59 -2.74
C LEU A 428 30.94 17.88 -2.03
N SER A 429 32.06 17.85 -1.29
CA SER A 429 32.56 19.05 -0.60
C SER A 429 32.78 20.19 -1.60
N ASN A 430 33.37 19.92 -2.76
CA ASN A 430 33.59 20.91 -3.80
C ASN A 430 32.27 21.48 -4.37
N LYS A 431 31.23 20.65 -4.55
CA LYS A 431 29.91 21.11 -5.02
C LYS A 431 29.14 21.92 -3.96
N MET A 432 29.43 21.73 -2.67
CA MET A 432 28.72 22.35 -1.54
C MET A 432 29.56 23.39 -0.75
N GLY A 433 30.48 24.08 -1.41
CA GLY A 433 31.20 25.23 -0.85
C GLY A 433 32.58 24.93 -0.24
N GLY A 434 33.15 23.76 -0.53
CA GLY A 434 34.50 23.36 -0.16
C GLY A 434 34.67 22.95 1.31
N LYS A 435 35.92 22.74 1.74
CA LYS A 435 36.23 22.43 3.14
C LYS A 435 35.89 23.61 4.06
N ILE A 436 35.42 23.32 5.27
CA ILE A 436 35.09 24.31 6.30
C ILE A 436 36.02 24.06 7.50
N GLU A 437 36.80 25.07 7.90
CA GLU A 437 37.74 24.91 9.01
C GLU A 437 37.01 24.69 10.34
N ARG A 438 37.68 23.97 11.26
CA ARG A 438 37.12 23.71 12.60
C ARG A 438 36.85 25.03 13.32
N GLY A 439 35.62 25.20 13.82
CA GLY A 439 35.17 26.43 14.49
C GLY A 439 34.52 27.46 13.56
N GLN A 440 34.69 27.38 12.25
CA GLN A 440 34.11 28.33 11.29
C GLN A 440 32.73 27.92 10.75
N VAL A 441 32.18 26.79 11.22
CA VAL A 441 30.86 26.30 10.80
C VAL A 441 29.76 27.33 11.10
N ALA A 442 29.86 28.04 12.22
CA ALA A 442 28.89 29.07 12.61
C ALA A 442 28.98 30.34 11.75
N SER A 443 30.16 30.66 11.22
CA SER A 443 30.39 31.79 10.32
C SER A 443 30.21 31.44 8.84
N PHE A 444 29.99 30.16 8.52
CA PHE A 444 29.78 29.71 7.14
C PHE A 444 28.42 30.18 6.64
N CYS A 445 28.38 30.95 5.56
CA CYS A 445 27.16 31.57 5.04
C CYS A 445 26.34 30.58 4.20
N TRP A 446 25.52 29.76 4.86
CA TRP A 446 24.64 28.78 4.20
C TRP A 446 23.15 29.19 4.19
N GLU A 447 22.71 29.99 5.16
CA GLU A 447 21.29 30.36 5.34
C GLU A 447 20.77 31.34 4.28
N LEU A 448 21.59 32.34 3.92
CA LEU A 448 21.21 33.35 2.93
C LEU A 448 21.02 32.74 1.53
N PRO A 449 21.97 31.91 1.00
CA PRO A 449 21.75 31.24 -0.29
C PRO A 449 20.51 30.34 -0.31
N LEU A 450 20.21 29.62 0.78
CA LEU A 450 18.99 28.81 0.86
C LEU A 450 17.73 29.69 0.84
N SER A 451 17.73 30.80 1.57
CA SER A 451 16.59 31.72 1.60
C SER A 451 16.33 32.36 0.24
N GLN A 452 17.39 32.72 -0.49
CA GLN A 452 17.32 33.19 -1.87
C GLN A 452 16.71 32.12 -2.79
N LEU A 453 17.15 30.87 -2.70
CA LEU A 453 16.59 29.76 -3.47
C LEU A 453 15.08 29.57 -3.22
N ARG A 454 14.63 29.69 -1.97
CA ARG A 454 13.19 29.60 -1.65
C ARG A 454 12.38 30.70 -2.32
N PHE A 455 12.92 31.93 -2.33
CA PHE A 455 12.28 33.07 -2.98
C PHE A 455 12.26 32.91 -4.50
N GLU A 456 13.35 32.45 -5.11
CA GLU A 456 13.44 32.16 -6.54
C GLU A 456 12.45 31.07 -6.98
N LEU A 457 12.36 29.98 -6.21
CA LEU A 457 11.48 28.85 -6.50
C LEU A 457 10.02 29.09 -6.09
N LYS A 458 9.75 30.15 -5.30
CA LYS A 458 8.46 30.42 -4.67
C LYS A 458 7.89 29.20 -3.94
N SER A 459 8.77 28.42 -3.29
CA SER A 459 8.43 27.15 -2.66
C SER A 459 9.22 26.93 -1.38
N ASN A 460 8.63 26.18 -0.45
CA ASN A 460 9.32 25.70 0.75
C ASN A 460 10.19 24.46 0.47
N VAL A 461 10.01 23.85 -0.70
CA VAL A 461 10.73 22.65 -1.14
C VAL A 461 11.88 23.06 -2.05
N ILE A 462 13.09 22.64 -1.70
CA ILE A 462 14.33 22.95 -2.42
C ILE A 462 14.96 21.64 -2.92
N PRO A 463 15.17 21.48 -4.24
CA PRO A 463 15.94 20.36 -4.77
C PRO A 463 17.38 20.37 -4.27
N ILE A 464 17.89 19.22 -3.84
CA ILE A 464 19.20 19.10 -3.19
C ILE A 464 20.36 19.57 -4.08
N GLY A 465 20.27 19.37 -5.39
CA GLY A 465 21.27 19.79 -6.37
C GLY A 465 21.38 21.30 -6.53
N ARG A 466 20.36 22.06 -6.09
CA ARG A 466 20.41 23.54 -6.10
C ARG A 466 21.22 24.11 -4.93
N ILE A 467 21.51 23.32 -3.91
CA ILE A 467 22.22 23.76 -2.71
C ILE A 467 23.73 23.82 -2.95
N LYS A 468 24.25 25.03 -3.21
CA LYS A 468 25.70 25.26 -3.48
C LYS A 468 26.56 25.45 -2.22
N ALA A 469 25.95 25.74 -1.07
CA ALA A 469 26.64 25.94 0.21
C ALA A 469 25.94 25.11 1.29
N GLY A 470 26.56 24.01 1.68
CA GLY A 470 25.97 23.03 2.60
C GLY A 470 26.80 22.83 3.87
N ILE A 471 26.13 22.63 5.00
CA ILE A 471 26.72 22.19 6.27
C ILE A 471 26.57 20.67 6.43
N HIS A 472 26.96 20.12 7.59
CA HIS A 472 26.95 18.69 7.92
C HIS A 472 25.73 17.93 7.39
N ILE A 473 24.51 18.32 7.76
CA ILE A 473 23.30 17.58 7.36
C ILE A 473 23.02 17.60 5.85
N HIS A 474 23.24 18.74 5.18
CA HIS A 474 23.04 18.84 3.72
C HIS A 474 24.04 17.96 2.98
N ARG A 475 25.28 17.95 3.45
CA ARG A 475 26.35 17.14 2.89
C ARG A 475 26.12 15.66 3.14
N ALA A 476 25.74 15.28 4.35
CA ALA A 476 25.48 13.90 4.69
C ALA A 476 24.30 13.31 3.90
N LEU A 477 23.26 14.12 3.69
CA LEU A 477 22.12 13.72 2.86
C LEU A 477 22.54 13.51 1.40
N LEU A 478 23.23 14.48 0.77
CA LEU A 478 23.69 14.31 -0.62
C LEU A 478 24.69 13.16 -0.76
N PHE A 479 25.54 12.93 0.24
CA PHE A 479 26.47 11.80 0.24
C PHE A 479 25.71 10.48 0.20
N LYS A 480 24.70 10.32 1.07
CA LYS A 480 23.85 9.12 1.09
C LYS A 480 23.15 8.90 -0.26
N VAL A 481 22.56 9.96 -0.82
CA VAL A 481 21.88 9.91 -2.13
C VAL A 481 22.81 9.40 -3.22
N LEU A 482 24.01 10.00 -3.35
CA LEU A 482 24.96 9.62 -4.39
C LEU A 482 25.56 8.23 -4.14
N ALA A 483 25.84 7.90 -2.87
CA ALA A 483 26.32 6.58 -2.47
C ALA A 483 25.32 5.48 -2.84
N ASP A 484 24.02 5.68 -2.63
CA ASP A 484 22.99 4.71 -2.98
C ASP A 484 22.92 4.45 -4.49
N ARG A 485 23.16 5.48 -5.33
CA ARG A 485 23.20 5.34 -6.80
C ARG A 485 24.36 4.51 -7.31
N ILE A 486 25.50 4.55 -6.61
CA ILE A 486 26.67 3.70 -6.90
C ILE A 486 26.73 2.43 -6.06
N SER A 487 25.64 2.08 -5.34
CA SER A 487 25.55 0.91 -4.46
C SER A 487 26.64 0.86 -3.36
N LEU A 488 27.05 2.02 -2.85
CA LEU A 488 28.01 2.16 -1.75
C LEU A 488 27.26 2.10 -0.40
N PRO A 489 27.44 1.04 0.41
CA PRO A 489 26.69 0.87 1.64
C PRO A 489 27.09 1.91 2.70
N CYS A 490 26.22 2.87 2.95
CA CYS A 490 26.41 3.85 4.01
C CYS A 490 25.10 4.13 4.76
N SER A 491 25.20 4.42 6.05
CA SER A 491 24.08 4.94 6.82
C SER A 491 24.00 6.46 6.70
N LEU A 492 22.86 7.02 7.10
CA LEU A 492 22.66 8.46 7.29
C LEU A 492 22.08 8.68 8.68
N THR A 493 22.78 9.45 9.51
CA THR A 493 22.32 9.81 10.85
C THR A 493 22.22 11.32 10.98
N ARG A 494 21.12 11.79 11.55
CA ARG A 494 20.91 13.18 11.95
C ARG A 494 21.21 13.32 13.45
N GLY A 495 22.08 14.26 13.77
CA GLY A 495 22.35 14.70 15.14
C GLY A 495 21.61 15.98 15.49
N GLU A 496 22.05 16.62 16.56
CA GLU A 496 21.53 17.91 17.00
C GLU A 496 22.17 19.08 16.27
N TYR A 497 21.58 20.28 16.35
CA TYR A 497 22.16 21.52 15.83
C TYR A 497 22.63 21.45 14.35
N ASN A 498 21.80 20.87 13.49
CA ASN A 498 22.08 20.65 12.06
C ASN A 498 23.30 19.76 11.76
N ARG A 499 23.72 18.94 12.73
CA ARG A 499 24.70 17.87 12.51
C ARG A 499 24.06 16.70 11.77
N GLY A 500 24.84 16.10 10.89
CA GLY A 500 24.51 14.86 10.20
C GLY A 500 25.78 14.21 9.70
N TRP A 501 25.79 12.89 9.66
CA TRP A 501 26.96 12.12 9.25
C TRP A 501 26.56 10.82 8.59
N ASN A 502 27.52 10.24 7.87
CA ASN A 502 27.38 8.93 7.26
C ASN A 502 28.35 7.97 7.91
N GLU A 503 27.89 6.75 8.17
CA GLU A 503 28.73 5.68 8.67
C GLU A 503 28.86 4.60 7.61
N ILE A 504 30.06 4.09 7.44
CA ILE A 504 30.37 3.00 6.52
C ILE A 504 31.03 1.85 7.28
N LEU A 505 30.82 0.64 6.81
CA LEU A 505 31.48 -0.56 7.32
C LEU A 505 32.58 -0.94 6.34
N LEU A 506 33.82 -0.94 6.82
CA LEU A 506 34.97 -1.37 6.03
C LEU A 506 35.69 -2.54 6.72
N PRO A 507 36.28 -3.48 5.97
CA PRO A 507 37.12 -4.52 6.54
C PRO A 507 38.32 -3.88 7.26
N ASP A 508 38.73 -4.48 8.38
CA ASP A 508 39.85 -3.97 9.18
C ASP A 508 41.16 -4.07 8.39
N ASN A 509 41.74 -2.92 8.04
CA ASN A 509 43.04 -2.81 7.38
C ASN A 509 44.20 -2.74 8.40
N SER A 510 44.02 -3.28 9.61
CA SER A 510 45.09 -3.31 10.61
C SER A 510 46.36 -3.91 10.00
N VAL A 511 47.50 -3.26 10.24
CA VAL A 511 48.83 -3.67 9.75
C VAL A 511 49.25 -5.04 10.28
N ASP A 512 48.55 -5.57 11.29
CA ASP A 512 48.83 -6.86 11.91
C ASP A 512 48.25 -8.02 11.07
N PRO A 513 49.09 -8.85 10.40
CA PRO A 513 48.63 -9.91 9.50
C PRO A 513 47.85 -11.04 10.20
N THR A 514 47.87 -11.04 11.54
CA THR A 514 47.31 -12.10 12.40
C THR A 514 45.95 -11.74 13.00
N ALA A 515 45.53 -10.46 12.91
CA ALA A 515 44.25 -10.04 13.43
C ALA A 515 43.10 -10.57 12.55
N PRO A 516 42.00 -11.06 13.14
CA PRO A 516 40.84 -11.47 12.36
C PRO A 516 40.30 -10.25 11.61
N LYS A 517 40.26 -10.33 10.27
CA LYS A 517 39.71 -9.29 9.36
C LYS A 517 38.20 -9.06 9.52
N PHE A 518 37.59 -9.76 10.48
CA PHE A 518 36.19 -9.71 10.85
C PHE A 518 36.08 -9.59 12.37
N PRO A 519 35.12 -8.80 12.88
CA PRO A 519 34.06 -8.09 12.16
C PRO A 519 34.53 -6.79 11.47
N PRO A 520 33.83 -6.32 10.42
CA PRO A 520 34.12 -5.03 9.79
C PRO A 520 34.01 -3.89 10.79
N LYS A 521 34.89 -2.89 10.67
CA LYS A 521 34.91 -1.70 11.53
C LYS A 521 34.03 -0.60 10.96
N ARG A 522 33.40 0.14 11.87
CA ARG A 522 32.58 1.31 11.56
C ARG A 522 33.45 2.55 11.45
N TYR A 523 33.26 3.33 10.40
CA TYR A 523 33.91 4.62 10.19
C TYR A 523 32.89 5.70 9.89
N ILE A 524 33.11 6.89 10.42
CA ILE A 524 32.37 8.11 10.08
C ILE A 524 33.14 8.84 8.99
N VAL A 525 32.44 9.24 7.93
CA VAL A 525 33.04 10.02 6.83
C VAL A 525 33.01 11.50 7.20
N ASP A 526 34.17 12.14 7.32
CA ASP A 526 34.25 13.60 7.43
C ASP A 526 33.94 14.21 6.06
N LEU A 527 32.87 14.99 5.99
CA LEU A 527 32.43 15.71 4.78
C LEU A 527 32.66 17.22 4.88
N VAL A 528 33.13 17.71 6.03
CA VAL A 528 33.13 19.12 6.37
C VAL A 528 34.53 19.68 6.56
N HIS A 529 35.32 19.10 7.47
CA HIS A 529 36.62 19.67 7.84
C HIS A 529 37.75 19.11 6.99
N GLN A 530 37.78 17.79 6.85
CA GLN A 530 38.74 17.07 6.00
C GLN A 530 37.99 16.04 5.14
N PRO A 531 37.34 16.50 4.06
CA PRO A 531 36.55 15.65 3.17
C PRO A 531 37.27 14.34 2.81
N GLY A 532 36.63 13.21 3.05
CA GLY A 532 37.14 11.88 2.73
C GLY A 532 37.94 11.20 3.85
N THR A 533 38.22 11.93 4.94
CA THR A 533 38.87 11.33 6.13
C THR A 533 37.90 10.41 6.86
N LEU A 534 38.37 9.20 7.20
CA LEU A 534 37.61 8.21 7.94
C LEU A 534 37.92 8.30 9.43
N LEU A 535 36.92 8.65 10.23
CA LEU A 535 37.03 8.80 11.68
C LEU A 535 36.48 7.55 12.37
N THR A 536 37.22 6.98 13.33
CA THR A 536 36.69 5.91 14.17
C THR A 536 35.75 6.52 15.24
N PRO A 537 34.54 5.96 15.45
CA PRO A 537 33.51 6.54 16.33
C PRO A 537 33.98 6.86 17.76
N GLU A 538 34.94 6.11 18.28
CA GLU A 538 35.46 6.23 19.65
C GLU A 538 36.47 7.38 19.80
N THR A 539 36.92 7.99 18.70
CA THR A 539 37.91 9.08 18.77
C THR A 539 37.26 10.40 19.15
N GLN A 540 38.03 11.24 19.87
CA GLN A 540 37.60 12.60 20.21
C GLN A 540 37.25 13.43 18.95
N ALA A 541 37.92 13.16 17.83
CA ALA A 541 37.63 13.81 16.56
C ALA A 541 36.22 13.45 16.03
N ALA A 542 35.83 12.18 16.10
CA ALA A 542 34.50 11.70 15.74
C ALA A 542 33.42 12.25 16.67
N ILE A 543 33.64 12.17 17.99
CA ILE A 543 32.70 12.70 18.98
C ILE A 543 32.48 14.21 18.76
N SER A 544 33.55 14.96 18.53
CA SER A 544 33.45 16.39 18.20
C SER A 544 32.78 16.67 16.87
N TYR A 545 32.86 15.76 15.89
CA TYR A 545 32.20 15.89 14.60
C TYR A 545 30.69 15.68 14.74
N MET A 546 30.29 14.67 15.51
CA MET A 546 28.90 14.34 15.79
C MET A 546 28.25 15.37 16.73
N LYS A 547 29.02 15.95 17.68
CA LYS A 547 28.53 16.74 18.82
C LYS A 547 27.29 16.07 19.45
N LEU A 548 27.51 14.83 19.91
CA LEU A 548 26.64 14.17 20.88
C LEU A 548 26.65 14.92 22.22
#